data_AF-A0A0L0F7S6-F1
#
_entry.id   AF-A0A0L0F7S6-F1
#
_cell.length_a   1.000
_cell.length_b   1.000
_cell.length_c   1.000
_cell.angle_alpha   90.00
_cell.angle_beta   90.00
_cell.angle_gamma   90.00
#
_symmetry.space_group_name_H-M   'P 1'
#
loop_
_entity.id
_entity.type
_entity.pdbx_description
1 polymer ?
#
loop_
_entity_poly.entity_id
_entity_poly.type
_entity_poly.pdbx_seq_one_letter_code
_entity_poly.pdbx_strand_id
1 'polypeptide(L)'
;CGVLLPIYRRKGTQGLVDFSENSISNLANNSNYLWVPFIFMWLISFLLMYILHVNYNKHQQMHYHWLQSGQPHGYTVVVQSVPELDRNDDSLSKTFNFIFPGS
;
A
#
# COMPACT_ATOMS: atom_id res chain seq x y z
N CYS A 1 -1.08 15.58 -15.75
CA CYS A 1 -1.20 17.06 -15.84
C CYS A 1 -1.47 17.58 -17.25
N GLY A 2 -0.96 16.96 -18.33
CA GLY A 2 -1.02 17.53 -19.68
C GLY A 2 -2.41 17.74 -20.30
N VAL A 3 -3.43 16.98 -19.90
CA VAL A 3 -4.76 17.03 -20.55
C VAL A 3 -5.76 17.94 -19.82
N LEU A 4 -5.65 18.07 -18.49
CA LEU A 4 -6.61 18.83 -17.68
C LEU A 4 -6.31 20.33 -17.65
N LEU A 5 -5.02 20.71 -17.55
CA LEU A 5 -4.58 22.11 -17.54
C LEU A 5 -5.07 22.93 -18.75
N PRO A 6 -4.94 22.46 -20.01
CA PRO A 6 -5.41 23.25 -21.15
C PRO A 6 -6.94 23.38 -21.20
N ILE A 7 -7.68 22.42 -20.64
CA ILE A 7 -9.15 22.45 -20.62
C ILE A 7 -9.63 23.50 -19.62
N TYR A 8 -9.07 23.51 -18.40
CA TYR A 8 -9.45 24.48 -17.39
C TYR A 8 -9.06 25.91 -17.77
N ARG A 9 -7.91 26.08 -18.40
CA ARG A 9 -7.42 27.40 -18.85
C ARG A 9 -8.15 27.97 -20.06
N ARG A 10 -8.58 27.14 -21.02
CA ARG A 10 -9.28 27.62 -22.25
C ARG A 10 -10.80 27.62 -22.15
N LYS A 11 -11.38 26.79 -21.27
CA LYS A 11 -12.84 26.63 -21.13
C LYS A 11 -13.38 27.08 -19.78
N GLY A 12 -12.50 27.52 -18.88
CA GLY A 12 -12.88 28.18 -17.63
C GLY A 12 -13.71 29.42 -17.92
N THR A 13 -14.93 29.45 -17.38
CA THR A 13 -15.92 30.50 -17.69
C THR A 13 -16.05 31.51 -16.54
N GLN A 14 -15.43 31.21 -15.39
CA GLN A 14 -15.57 32.01 -14.17
C GLN A 14 -14.49 33.10 -14.01
N GLY A 15 -13.49 33.16 -14.90
CA GLY A 15 -12.47 34.20 -14.87
C GLY A 15 -11.61 34.20 -13.60
N LEU A 16 -11.52 33.06 -12.92
CA LEU A 16 -10.70 32.93 -11.71
C LEU A 16 -9.22 33.04 -12.08
N VAL A 17 -8.49 33.89 -11.36
CA VAL A 17 -7.05 34.09 -11.51
C VAL A 17 -6.40 33.55 -10.23
N ASP A 18 -5.39 32.68 -10.38
CA ASP A 18 -4.59 31.95 -9.36
C ASP A 18 -4.74 30.41 -9.48
N PHE A 19 -4.28 29.60 -8.51
CA PHE A 19 -4.34 28.12 -8.53
C PHE A 19 -5.73 27.54 -8.84
N SER A 20 -6.79 28.30 -8.55
CA SER A 20 -8.18 27.97 -8.87
C SER A 20 -8.49 27.97 -10.38
N GLU A 21 -7.68 28.65 -11.21
CA GLU A 21 -7.77 28.64 -12.68
C GLU A 21 -7.53 27.24 -13.26
N ASN A 22 -6.70 26.44 -12.58
CA ASN A 22 -6.28 25.11 -13.00
C ASN A 22 -7.10 23.99 -12.35
N SER A 23 -8.22 24.33 -11.70
CA SER A 23 -9.06 23.39 -10.98
C SER A 23 -10.49 23.39 -11.50
N ILE A 24 -11.26 22.38 -11.10
CA ILE A 24 -12.68 22.23 -11.47
C ILE A 24 -13.50 23.46 -11.05
N SER A 25 -13.04 24.24 -10.07
CA SER A 25 -13.68 25.50 -9.66
C SER A 25 -13.84 26.52 -10.78
N ASN A 26 -12.97 26.48 -11.80
CA ASN A 26 -13.04 27.42 -12.93
C ASN A 26 -14.13 27.04 -13.96
N LEU A 27 -14.70 25.84 -13.87
CA LEU A 27 -15.79 25.39 -14.74
C LEU A 27 -17.14 25.89 -14.21
N ALA A 28 -18.02 26.33 -15.12
CA ALA A 28 -19.41 26.64 -14.76
C ALA A 28 -20.15 25.37 -14.28
N ASN A 29 -21.07 25.54 -13.33
CA ASN A 29 -22.00 24.49 -12.95
C ASN A 29 -22.84 24.11 -14.19
N ASN A 30 -22.91 22.81 -14.50
CA ASN A 30 -23.50 22.25 -15.74
C ASN A 30 -22.63 22.38 -17.02
N SER A 31 -21.32 22.56 -16.88
CA SER A 31 -20.41 22.55 -18.03
C SER A 31 -20.24 21.14 -18.62
N ASN A 32 -20.35 21.03 -19.95
CA ASN A 32 -20.13 19.81 -20.73
C ASN A 32 -18.69 19.26 -20.66
N TYR A 33 -17.80 19.82 -19.85
CA TYR A 33 -16.41 19.38 -19.70
C TYR A 33 -16.14 18.70 -18.34
N LEU A 34 -17.14 18.59 -17.46
CA LEU A 34 -17.02 17.95 -16.14
C LEU A 34 -16.75 16.43 -16.22
N TRP A 35 -17.09 15.79 -17.33
CA TRP A 35 -16.78 14.36 -17.54
C TRP A 35 -15.28 14.11 -17.71
N VAL A 36 -14.50 15.12 -18.14
CA VAL A 36 -13.07 14.96 -18.40
C VAL A 36 -12.27 14.64 -17.14
N PRO A 37 -12.38 15.40 -16.02
CA PRO A 37 -11.74 15.01 -14.76
C PRO A 37 -12.20 13.66 -14.24
N PHE A 38 -13.47 13.32 -14.43
CA PHE A 38 -14.01 12.03 -14.00
C PHE A 38 -13.31 10.87 -14.73
N ILE A 39 -13.27 10.89 -16.07
CA ILE A 39 -12.57 9.86 -16.86
C ILE A 39 -11.07 9.85 -16.54
N PHE A 40 -10.45 11.01 -16.40
CA PHE A 40 -9.03 11.11 -16.06
C PHE A 40 -8.72 10.47 -14.70
N MET A 41 -9.58 10.68 -13.70
CA MET A 41 -9.43 10.06 -12.37
C MET A 41 -9.53 8.54 -12.45
N TRP A 42 -10.48 8.01 -13.22
CA TRP A 42 -10.59 6.57 -13.46
C TRP A 42 -9.34 6.00 -14.14
N LEU A 43 -8.86 6.64 -15.20
CA LEU A 43 -7.65 6.21 -15.91
C LEU A 43 -6.42 6.20 -15.00
N ILE A 44 -6.24 7.24 -14.19
CA ILE A 44 -5.15 7.28 -13.21
C ILE A 44 -5.31 6.19 -12.17
N SER A 45 -6.51 5.98 -11.65
CA SER A 45 -6.76 4.96 -10.62
C SER A 45 -6.44 3.56 -11.15
N PHE A 46 -6.90 3.22 -12.35
CA PHE A 46 -6.57 1.96 -13.01
C PHE A 46 -5.07 1.80 -13.27
N LEU A 47 -4.42 2.85 -13.77
CA LEU A 47 -2.97 2.84 -14.02
C LEU A 47 -2.20 2.65 -12.71
N LEU A 48 -2.59 3.33 -11.64
CA LEU A 48 -1.97 3.20 -10.32
C LEU A 48 -2.15 1.78 -9.76
N MET A 49 -3.38 1.24 -9.82
CA MET A 49 -3.64 -0.14 -9.41
C MET A 49 -2.82 -1.14 -10.21
N TYR A 50 -2.69 -0.94 -11.52
CA TYR A 50 -1.86 -1.79 -12.37
C TYR A 50 -0.38 -1.75 -11.97
N ILE A 51 0.18 -0.55 -11.79
CA ILE A 51 1.57 -0.38 -11.34
C ILE A 51 1.76 -1.00 -9.96
N LEU A 52 0.84 -0.77 -9.04
CA LEU A 52 0.89 -1.33 -7.70
C LEU A 52 0.88 -2.86 -7.74
N HIS A 53 -0.01 -3.46 -8.53
CA HIS A 53 -0.09 -4.91 -8.70
C HIS A 53 1.22 -5.50 -9.25
N VAL A 54 1.81 -4.87 -10.28
CA VAL A 54 3.09 -5.31 -10.84
C VAL A 54 4.22 -5.24 -9.82
N ASN A 55 4.31 -4.14 -9.06
CA ASN A 55 5.35 -3.98 -8.04
C ASN A 55 5.14 -4.92 -6.85
N TYR A 56 3.89 -5.11 -6.43
CA TYR A 56 3.53 -6.02 -5.36
C TYR A 56 3.95 -7.46 -5.69
N ASN A 57 3.67 -7.92 -6.91
CA ASN A 57 4.05 -9.27 -7.33
C ASN A 57 5.57 -9.46 -7.38
N LYS A 58 6.32 -8.45 -7.86
CA LYS A 58 7.80 -8.47 -7.83
C LYS A 58 8.34 -8.54 -6.40
N HIS A 59 7.77 -7.73 -5.51
CA HIS A 59 8.13 -7.72 -4.11
C HIS A 59 7.85 -9.08 -3.46
N GLN A 60 6.67 -9.66 -3.67
CA GLN A 60 6.33 -11.00 -3.19
C GLN A 60 7.33 -12.05 -3.66
N GLN A 61 7.69 -12.07 -4.95
CA GLN A 61 8.68 -13.01 -5.46
C GLN A 61 10.06 -12.86 -4.79
N MET A 62 10.51 -11.62 -4.56
CA MET A 62 11.76 -11.36 -3.83
C MET A 62 11.67 -11.84 -2.38
N HIS A 63 10.54 -11.62 -1.71
CA HIS A 63 10.30 -12.10 -0.35
C HIS A 63 10.28 -13.63 -0.29
N TYR A 64 9.63 -14.31 -1.23
CA TYR A 64 9.66 -15.77 -1.29
C TYR A 64 11.07 -16.30 -1.49
N HIS A 65 11.84 -15.68 -2.38
CA HIS A 65 13.24 -16.08 -2.61
C HIS A 65 14.10 -15.84 -1.37
N TRP A 66 13.89 -14.72 -0.68
CA TRP A 66 14.56 -14.42 0.59
C TRP A 66 14.16 -15.39 1.71
N LEU A 67 12.89 -15.76 1.82
CA LEU A 67 12.41 -16.73 2.80
C LEU A 67 12.99 -18.13 2.55
N GLN A 68 13.13 -18.53 1.28
CA GLN A 68 13.76 -19.78 0.86
C GLN A 68 15.27 -19.81 1.14
N SER A 69 15.92 -18.65 1.24
CA SER A 69 17.37 -18.58 1.54
C SER A 69 17.73 -19.01 2.97
N GLY A 70 16.74 -19.41 3.78
CA GLY A 70 16.96 -20.18 5.00
C GLY A 70 17.62 -19.37 6.11
N GLN A 71 17.08 -18.18 6.40
CA GLN A 71 17.59 -17.37 7.49
C GLN A 71 17.45 -18.08 8.84
N PRO A 72 18.41 -17.89 9.79
CA PRO A 72 18.33 -18.49 11.12
C PRO A 72 17.07 -18.07 11.90
N HIS A 73 16.47 -16.91 11.58
CA HIS A 73 15.20 -16.47 12.12
C HIS A 73 14.00 -17.38 11.77
N GLY A 74 14.10 -18.21 10.72
CA GLY A 74 13.05 -19.16 10.35
C GLY A 74 12.94 -20.37 11.29
N TYR A 75 13.96 -20.60 12.13
CA TYR A 75 14.02 -21.71 13.09
C TYR A 75 13.91 -21.25 14.55
N THR A 76 13.85 -19.94 14.78
CA THR A 76 13.79 -19.34 16.11
C THR A 76 12.40 -18.78 16.35
N VAL A 77 11.71 -19.26 17.38
CA VAL A 77 10.43 -18.72 17.83
C VAL A 77 10.62 -17.91 19.10
N VAL A 78 10.07 -16.69 19.12
CA VAL A 78 10.06 -15.86 20.32
C VAL A 78 8.77 -16.14 21.07
N VAL A 79 8.87 -16.80 22.22
CA VAL A 79 7.75 -17.07 23.10
C VAL A 79 7.58 -15.88 24.06
N GLN A 80 6.40 -15.26 24.07
CA GLN A 80 6.05 -14.19 24.99
C GLN A 80 5.05 -14.69 26.04
N SER A 81 4.98 -14.01 27.18
CA SER A 81 4.03 -14.29 28.27
C SER A 81 4.21 -15.65 28.95
N VAL A 82 5.46 -16.05 29.18
CA VAL A 82 5.77 -17.25 29.98
C VAL A 82 5.25 -17.06 31.42
N PRO A 83 4.46 -18.02 31.97
CA PRO A 83 3.99 -18.00 33.35
C PRO A 83 5.15 -17.83 34.35
N GLU A 84 4.95 -17.08 35.44
CA GLU A 84 6.03 -16.75 36.37
C GLU A 84 6.72 -17.98 36.98
N LEU A 85 6.00 -19.09 37.12
CA LEU A 85 6.49 -20.37 37.62
C LEU A 85 7.46 -21.08 36.65
N ASP A 86 7.33 -20.79 35.35
CA ASP A 86 8.10 -21.44 34.26
C ASP A 86 9.14 -20.51 33.63
N ARG A 87 9.37 -19.32 34.21
CA ARG A 87 10.39 -18.37 33.74
C ARG A 87 11.83 -18.78 34.08
N ASN A 88 12.01 -19.88 34.81
CA ASN A 88 13.33 -20.44 35.08
C ASN A 88 13.77 -21.36 33.93
N ASP A 89 15.05 -21.30 33.57
CA ASP A 89 15.59 -21.94 32.36
C ASP A 89 15.36 -23.47 32.37
N ASP A 90 15.56 -24.10 33.53
CA ASP A 90 15.32 -25.54 33.73
C ASP A 90 13.84 -25.95 33.61
N SER A 91 12.92 -25.10 34.08
CA SER A 91 11.47 -25.37 34.00
C SER A 91 10.97 -25.16 32.57
N LEU A 92 11.42 -24.10 31.90
CA LEU A 92 11.09 -23.80 30.52
C LEU A 92 11.54 -24.93 29.59
N SER A 93 12.77 -25.42 29.76
CA SER A 93 13.33 -26.52 28.98
C SER A 93 12.54 -27.82 29.17
N LYS A 94 12.13 -28.15 30.41
CA LYS A 94 11.30 -29.33 30.68
C LYS A 94 9.92 -29.23 30.03
N THR A 95 9.27 -28.07 30.14
CA THR A 95 7.96 -27.83 29.54
C THR A 95 8.04 -27.85 28.01
N PHE A 96 9.08 -27.27 27.42
CA PHE A 96 9.29 -27.30 25.97
C PHE A 96 9.51 -28.72 25.44
N ASN A 97 10.37 -29.52 26.10
CA ASN A 97 10.61 -30.92 25.74
C ASN A 97 9.38 -31.83 25.96
N PHE A 98 8.51 -31.50 26.91
CA PHE A 98 7.24 -32.21 27.13
C PHE A 98 6.23 -31.93 26.00
N ILE A 99 6.16 -30.69 25.53
CA ILE A 99 5.20 -30.27 24.49
C ILE A 99 5.69 -30.64 23.08
N PHE A 100 7.00 -30.53 22.83
CA PHE A 100 7.64 -30.83 21.54
C PHE A 100 8.73 -31.92 21.71
N PRO A 101 8.34 -33.20 21.83
CA PRO A 101 9.32 -34.27 21.99
C PRO A 101 10.09 -34.51 20.69
N GLY A 102 11.43 -34.38 20.75
CA GLY A 102 12.33 -34.69 19.64
C GLY A 102 12.66 -33.52 18.70
N SER A 103 12.38 -32.27 19.13
CA SER A 103 12.93 -31.05 18.53
C SER A 103 14.37 -30.79 18.94
#